data_AF-A0A3D8SAK8-F1
#
_entry.id   AF-A0A3D8SAK8-F1
#
_cell.length_a   1.000
_cell.length_b   1.000
_cell.length_c   1.000
_cell.angle_alpha   90.00
_cell.angle_beta   90.00
_cell.angle_gamma   90.00
#
_symmetry.space_group_name_H-M   'P 1'
#
loop_
_entity.id
_entity.type
_entity.pdbx_description
1 polymer ?
#
loop_
_entity_poly.entity_id
_entity_poly.type
_entity_poly.pdbx_seq_one_letter_code
_entity_poly.pdbx_strand_id
1 'polypeptide(L)'
;MSDFGDDDNGGFSPTYENEEPEYDPDEPVEPFEGETNGQVDDLAVGQNPDQLLTHGERGVVVSGDPAAAANRGKAAEKAPKDKKIPSDQRTTTPYMTKYERARILGTRALQISMNAPVLVDLEGETDPLQIAIKELREKKIPLIVRRYMPDGWYEDWTCEELLQ
;
A
#
# COMPACT_ATOMS: atom_id res chain seq x y z
N MET A 1 -19.56 -63.19 -27.05
CA MET A 1 -20.06 -61.86 -27.45
C MET A 1 -20.34 -61.09 -26.17
N SER A 2 -19.46 -60.18 -25.73
CA SER A 2 -19.53 -58.73 -26.02
C SER A 2 -20.88 -58.14 -25.56
N ASP A 3 -20.97 -57.07 -24.79
CA ASP A 3 -20.31 -55.79 -25.02
C ASP A 3 -20.62 -54.81 -23.86
N PHE A 4 -19.80 -53.77 -23.79
CA PHE A 4 -19.59 -52.70 -22.82
C PHE A 4 -20.77 -51.77 -22.48
N GLY A 5 -20.62 -51.08 -21.34
CA GLY A 5 -21.05 -49.68 -21.13
C GLY A 5 -21.81 -49.48 -19.82
N ASP A 6 -21.57 -48.48 -18.99
CA ASP A 6 -20.66 -47.34 -18.98
C ASP A 6 -20.93 -46.68 -17.60
N ASP A 7 -20.01 -46.81 -16.65
CA ASP A 7 -20.15 -46.24 -15.30
C ASP A 7 -19.39 -44.90 -15.29
N ASP A 8 -20.09 -43.82 -15.62
CA ASP A 8 -19.57 -42.46 -15.60
C ASP A 8 -20.24 -41.68 -14.46
N ASN A 9 -19.50 -41.49 -13.36
CA ASN A 9 -19.67 -40.31 -12.50
C ASN A 9 -18.43 -40.02 -11.64
N GLY A 10 -17.46 -39.32 -12.21
CA GLY A 10 -17.09 -37.99 -11.69
C GLY A 10 -16.26 -37.82 -10.41
N GLY A 11 -15.36 -38.75 -10.08
CA GLY A 11 -14.36 -38.53 -9.02
C GLY A 11 -13.19 -37.65 -9.48
N PHE A 12 -13.29 -36.32 -9.41
CA PHE A 12 -12.15 -35.41 -9.60
C PHE A 12 -11.16 -35.57 -8.42
N SER A 13 -10.21 -36.48 -8.58
CA SER A 13 -9.00 -36.55 -7.77
C SER A 13 -7.84 -36.09 -8.66
N PRO A 14 -7.19 -34.95 -8.37
CA PRO A 14 -5.97 -34.57 -9.07
C PRO A 14 -4.90 -35.61 -8.69
N THR A 15 -4.62 -36.54 -9.59
CA THR A 15 -3.41 -37.35 -9.55
C THR A 15 -2.25 -36.40 -9.76
N TYR A 16 -1.53 -36.08 -8.69
CA TYR A 16 -0.18 -35.54 -8.78
C TYR A 16 0.67 -36.65 -9.42
N GLU A 17 0.73 -36.69 -10.74
CA GLU A 17 1.76 -37.43 -11.46
C GLU A 17 3.09 -36.77 -11.09
N ASN A 18 3.83 -37.48 -10.24
CA ASN A 18 5.14 -37.08 -9.76
C ASN A 18 6.16 -37.40 -10.87
N GLU A 19 5.99 -36.79 -12.05
CA GLU A 19 7.01 -36.76 -13.08
C GLU A 19 7.96 -35.62 -12.70
N GLU A 20 8.98 -35.94 -11.90
CA GLU A 20 10.14 -35.06 -11.76
C GLU A 20 10.71 -34.82 -13.17
N PRO A 21 10.84 -33.57 -13.63
CA PRO A 21 11.45 -33.30 -14.92
C PRO A 21 12.89 -33.82 -14.91
N GLU A 22 13.19 -34.80 -15.76
CA GLU A 22 14.54 -35.30 -15.95
C GLU A 22 15.42 -34.15 -16.48
N TYR A 23 16.49 -33.83 -15.74
CA TYR A 23 17.47 -32.83 -16.14
C TYR A 23 18.24 -33.34 -17.37
N ASP A 24 18.00 -32.71 -18.53
CA ASP A 24 18.78 -32.93 -19.74
C ASP A 24 20.05 -32.06 -19.70
N PRO A 25 21.26 -32.65 -19.55
CA PRO A 25 22.50 -31.90 -19.46
C PRO A 25 22.90 -31.22 -20.78
N ASP A 26 22.26 -31.58 -21.90
CA ASP A 26 22.50 -30.99 -23.21
C ASP A 26 21.43 -29.94 -23.59
N GLU A 27 20.45 -29.68 -22.70
CA GLU A 27 19.49 -28.60 -22.91
C GLU A 27 20.22 -27.25 -22.87
N PRO A 28 20.14 -26.44 -23.95
CA PRO A 28 20.80 -25.14 -23.97
C PRO A 28 20.17 -24.26 -22.89
N VAL A 29 20.99 -23.80 -21.94
CA VAL A 29 20.59 -22.80 -20.95
C VAL A 29 20.23 -21.53 -21.74
N GLU A 30 18.93 -21.28 -21.91
CA GLU A 30 18.42 -20.01 -22.43
C GLU A 30 19.11 -18.89 -21.63
N PRO A 31 19.95 -18.05 -22.27
CA PRO A 31 20.51 -16.90 -21.59
C PRO A 31 19.32 -16.08 -21.09
N PHE A 32 19.21 -15.92 -19.77
CA PHE A 32 18.28 -14.96 -19.21
C PHE A 32 18.74 -13.59 -19.70
N GLU A 33 18.20 -13.16 -20.84
CA GLU A 33 18.31 -11.79 -21.32
C GLU A 33 17.57 -10.95 -20.28
N GLY A 34 18.34 -10.47 -19.31
CA GLY A 34 17.89 -9.49 -18.32
C GLY A 34 17.61 -8.15 -18.98
N GLU A 35 16.67 -8.12 -19.92
CA GLU A 35 15.99 -6.90 -20.34
C GLU A 35 14.81 -6.66 -19.41
N THR A 36 15.12 -6.43 -18.14
CA THR A 36 14.43 -5.39 -17.40
C THR A 36 15.43 -4.28 -17.13
N ASN A 37 15.60 -3.42 -18.12
CA ASN A 37 15.64 -1.97 -17.88
C ASN A 37 14.28 -1.51 -17.29
N GLY A 38 13.76 -2.23 -16.29
CA GLY A 38 13.05 -1.60 -15.21
C GLY A 38 14.15 -0.85 -14.47
N GLN A 39 14.43 0.36 -14.94
CA GLN A 39 14.85 1.41 -14.04
C GLN A 39 13.92 1.27 -12.84
N VAL A 40 14.43 0.72 -11.75
CA VAL A 40 13.86 1.03 -10.46
C VAL A 40 13.90 2.55 -10.50
N ASP A 41 12.75 3.18 -10.74
CA ASP A 41 12.61 4.59 -10.47
C ASP A 41 12.99 4.63 -9.00
N ASP A 42 14.25 4.99 -8.73
CA ASP A 42 14.63 5.72 -7.55
C ASP A 42 13.46 6.68 -7.43
N LEU A 43 12.53 6.39 -6.51
CA LEU A 43 11.47 7.33 -6.22
C LEU A 43 12.24 8.63 -6.08
N ALA A 44 11.92 9.61 -6.91
CA ALA A 44 12.42 10.95 -6.74
C ALA A 44 11.86 11.40 -5.39
N VAL A 45 12.51 10.95 -4.32
CA VAL A 45 12.48 11.46 -2.97
C VAL A 45 13.08 12.81 -3.21
N GLY A 46 12.20 13.77 -3.53
CA GLY A 46 12.56 15.15 -3.71
C GLY A 46 13.52 15.48 -2.61
N GLN A 47 14.76 15.77 -3.00
CA GLN A 47 15.83 16.15 -2.11
C GLN A 47 15.26 17.18 -1.13
N ASN A 48 15.68 17.10 0.12
CA ASN A 48 15.37 17.97 1.26
C ASN A 48 14.41 17.33 2.30
N PRO A 49 14.97 16.55 3.26
CA PRO A 49 14.25 16.17 4.49
C PRO A 49 13.79 17.37 5.33
N ASP A 50 14.34 18.57 5.09
CA ASP A 50 13.91 19.81 5.75
C ASP A 50 12.62 20.41 5.13
N GLN A 51 12.27 19.99 3.92
CA GLN A 51 10.96 20.26 3.33
C GLN A 51 9.87 19.33 3.89
N LEU A 52 10.08 18.65 5.03
CA LEU A 52 9.05 17.99 5.84
C LEU A 52 8.52 18.85 7.02
N LEU A 53 9.10 20.02 7.32
CA LEU A 53 8.69 20.83 8.49
C LEU A 53 8.07 22.22 8.20
N THR A 54 8.29 22.81 7.03
CA THR A 54 7.85 24.18 6.62
C THR A 54 6.48 24.49 5.93
N HIS A 55 5.67 23.56 5.44
CA HIS A 55 4.37 23.82 4.80
C HIS A 55 3.27 22.95 5.41
N GLY A 56 2.21 23.59 5.94
CA GLY A 56 1.11 22.97 6.70
C GLY A 56 0.17 22.03 5.93
N GLU A 57 0.66 21.28 4.95
CA GLU A 57 -0.09 20.26 4.19
C GLU A 57 0.46 18.83 4.39
N ARG A 58 1.39 18.62 5.33
CA ARG A 58 2.23 17.40 5.45
C ARG A 58 1.70 16.25 6.31
N GLY A 59 0.39 16.17 6.50
CA GLY A 59 -0.25 15.02 7.14
C GLY A 59 -0.84 14.02 6.16
N VAL A 60 -0.95 14.34 4.87
CA VAL A 60 -1.91 13.68 3.98
C VAL A 60 -1.37 12.38 3.38
N VAL A 61 -1.87 11.24 3.86
CA VAL A 61 -1.75 9.91 3.26
C VAL A 61 -2.86 9.74 2.23
N VAL A 62 -2.48 9.65 0.95
CA VAL A 62 -3.45 9.40 -0.13
C VAL A 62 -3.79 7.91 -0.20
N SER A 63 -5.08 7.60 -0.22
CA SER A 63 -5.57 6.27 -0.54
C SER A 63 -5.45 6.00 -2.05
N GLY A 64 -4.74 4.95 -2.47
CA GLY A 64 -4.55 4.57 -3.88
C GLY A 64 -3.18 3.97 -4.22
N ASP A 65 -3.14 3.19 -5.31
CA ASP A 65 -1.94 2.51 -5.85
C ASP A 65 -0.86 3.53 -6.28
N PRO A 66 0.43 3.36 -5.92
CA PRO A 66 1.52 4.21 -6.41
C PRO A 66 1.60 4.29 -7.94
N ALA A 67 1.13 3.28 -8.69
CA ALA A 67 1.06 3.35 -10.15
C ALA A 67 0.10 4.47 -10.64
N ALA A 68 -0.94 4.79 -9.89
CA ALA A 68 -1.82 5.93 -10.17
C ALA A 68 -1.13 7.28 -9.87
N ALA A 69 -0.03 7.30 -9.12
CA ALA A 69 0.76 8.50 -8.85
C ALA A 69 1.70 8.86 -10.02
N ALA A 70 2.21 7.89 -10.77
CA ALA A 70 3.11 8.13 -11.91
C ALA A 70 2.41 8.89 -13.07
N ASN A 71 1.11 8.68 -13.27
CA ASN A 71 0.29 9.45 -14.22
C ASN A 71 -0.01 10.90 -13.77
N ARG A 72 0.42 11.32 -12.56
CA ARG A 72 0.20 12.68 -12.02
C ARG A 72 1.30 13.69 -12.37
N GLY A 73 2.29 13.36 -13.20
CA GLY A 73 3.28 14.33 -13.69
C GLY A 73 2.66 15.61 -14.32
N LYS A 74 1.37 15.55 -14.72
CA LYS A 74 0.59 16.71 -15.21
C LYS A 74 -0.50 17.22 -14.25
N ALA A 75 -0.73 16.56 -13.10
CA ALA A 75 -1.83 16.86 -12.16
C ALA A 75 -1.34 17.09 -10.70
N ALA A 76 -0.02 17.16 -10.49
CA ALA A 76 0.60 17.47 -9.20
C ALA A 76 0.55 18.97 -8.83
N GLU A 77 0.02 19.82 -9.71
CA GLU A 77 -0.46 21.12 -9.24
C GLU A 77 -1.72 20.86 -8.41
N LYS A 78 -1.54 20.80 -7.08
CA LYS A 78 -2.55 20.98 -6.03
C LYS A 78 -3.94 20.60 -6.51
N ALA A 79 -4.45 19.42 -6.14
CA ALA A 79 -5.88 19.14 -6.25
C ALA A 79 -6.62 20.41 -5.81
N PRO A 80 -7.35 21.08 -6.72
CA PRO A 80 -7.77 22.45 -6.48
C PRO A 80 -8.52 22.48 -5.16
N LYS A 81 -8.21 23.44 -4.28
CA LYS A 81 -8.86 23.57 -2.95
C LYS A 81 -10.39 23.52 -3.07
N ASP A 82 -10.89 23.87 -4.25
CA ASP A 82 -12.28 23.84 -4.68
C ASP A 82 -12.92 22.43 -4.73
N LYS A 83 -12.13 21.35 -4.68
CA LYS A 83 -12.61 19.95 -4.74
C LYS A 83 -12.64 19.24 -3.38
N LYS A 84 -12.41 19.97 -2.28
CA LYS A 84 -12.52 19.42 -0.92
C LYS A 84 -13.99 19.34 -0.52
N ILE A 85 -14.45 18.16 -0.14
CA ILE A 85 -15.76 17.97 0.48
C ILE A 85 -15.67 18.42 1.95
N PRO A 86 -16.59 19.30 2.42
CA PRO A 86 -16.66 19.69 3.84
C PRO A 86 -16.85 18.50 4.77
N SER A 87 -16.40 18.61 6.03
CA SER A 87 -16.53 17.54 7.04
C SER A 87 -17.94 17.00 7.18
N ASP A 88 -18.92 17.90 7.11
CA ASP A 88 -20.32 17.61 7.41
C ASP A 88 -21.04 16.94 6.23
N GLN A 89 -20.40 16.90 5.06
CA GLN A 89 -20.93 16.35 3.82
C GLN A 89 -20.15 15.11 3.35
N ARG A 90 -19.27 14.56 4.20
CA ARG A 90 -18.54 13.33 3.89
C ARG A 90 -19.50 12.15 3.82
N THR A 91 -19.28 11.28 2.84
CA THR A 91 -20.12 10.10 2.58
C THR A 91 -19.36 8.79 2.74
N THR A 92 -18.02 8.82 2.76
CA THR A 92 -17.23 7.60 2.91
C THR A 92 -17.30 7.02 4.33
N THR A 93 -16.92 5.76 4.47
CA THR A 93 -17.03 4.99 5.72
C THR A 93 -16.22 5.60 6.88
N PRO A 94 -16.74 5.67 8.11
CA PRO A 94 -15.96 6.13 9.26
C PRO A 94 -14.88 5.13 9.70
N TYR A 95 -14.85 3.92 9.14
CA TYR A 95 -13.85 2.90 9.44
C TYR A 95 -12.58 3.08 8.60
N MET A 96 -11.44 2.84 9.23
CA MET A 96 -10.14 2.76 8.56
C MET A 96 -10.10 1.49 7.72
N THR A 97 -9.78 1.62 6.44
CA THR A 97 -9.61 0.46 5.57
C THR A 97 -8.27 -0.24 5.86
N LYS A 98 -8.18 -1.54 5.55
CA LYS A 98 -6.93 -2.30 5.68
C LYS A 98 -5.76 -1.69 4.91
N TYR A 99 -6.05 -1.03 3.78
CA TYR A 99 -5.04 -0.36 2.93
C TYR A 99 -4.53 0.92 3.58
N GLU A 100 -5.44 1.73 4.14
CA GLU A 100 -5.09 2.95 4.88
C GLU A 100 -4.26 2.60 6.11
N ARG A 101 -4.70 1.61 6.89
CA ARG A 101 -3.97 1.14 8.08
C ARG A 101 -2.55 0.74 7.74
N ALA A 102 -2.36 -0.10 6.72
CA ALA A 102 -1.03 -0.53 6.30
C ALA A 102 -0.16 0.67 5.88
N ARG A 103 -0.73 1.62 5.14
CA ARG A 103 0.02 2.79 4.65
C ARG A 103 0.36 3.79 5.74
N ILE A 104 -0.54 4.03 6.68
CA ILE A 104 -0.32 4.87 7.86
C ILE A 104 0.81 4.30 8.70
N LEU A 105 0.74 2.99 9.03
CA LEU A 105 1.79 2.31 9.79
C LEU A 105 3.14 2.35 9.08
N GLY A 106 3.17 2.06 7.77
CA GLY A 106 4.42 2.11 7.00
C GLY A 106 5.03 3.52 6.92
N THR A 107 4.20 4.53 6.64
CA THR A 107 4.67 5.93 6.57
C THR A 107 5.16 6.40 7.92
N ARG A 108 4.45 6.06 9.00
CA ARG A 108 4.82 6.50 10.35
C ARG A 108 6.06 5.77 10.86
N ALA A 109 6.17 4.46 10.64
CA ALA A 109 7.37 3.69 10.97
C ALA A 109 8.61 4.24 10.24
N LEU A 110 8.47 4.63 8.97
CA LEU A 110 9.54 5.28 8.21
C LEU A 110 9.94 6.65 8.81
N GLN A 111 8.97 7.46 9.24
CA GLN A 111 9.29 8.72 9.93
C GLN A 111 10.07 8.47 11.21
N ILE A 112 9.66 7.49 12.02
CA ILE A 112 10.34 7.13 13.27
C ILE A 112 11.75 6.62 13.02
N SER A 113 11.96 5.81 11.97
CA SER A 113 13.31 5.34 11.60
C SER A 113 14.24 6.48 11.16
N MET A 114 13.68 7.56 10.61
CA MET A 114 14.39 8.80 10.32
C MET A 114 14.46 9.77 11.51
N ASN A 115 14.38 9.24 12.74
CA ASN A 115 14.46 9.99 14.00
C ASN A 115 13.39 11.08 14.16
N ALA A 116 12.22 10.96 13.54
CA ALA A 116 11.11 11.86 13.80
C ALA A 116 10.63 11.74 15.26
N PRO A 117 10.08 12.83 15.85
CA PRO A 117 9.56 12.79 17.22
C PRO A 117 8.43 11.77 17.39
N VAL A 118 8.54 10.94 18.43
CA VAL A 118 7.51 9.97 18.86
C VAL A 118 6.57 10.64 19.86
N LEU A 119 5.27 10.41 19.73
CA LEU A 119 4.23 11.07 20.54
C LEU A 119 3.64 10.17 21.65
N VAL A 120 4.16 8.95 21.79
CA VAL A 120 3.80 7.98 22.85
C VAL A 120 5.01 7.67 23.73
N ASP A 121 4.72 7.23 24.95
CA ASP A 121 5.75 6.79 25.88
C ASP A 121 6.30 5.43 25.44
N LEU A 122 7.62 5.32 25.36
CA LEU A 122 8.32 4.08 25.01
C LEU A 122 8.57 3.26 26.27
N GLU A 123 8.12 2.00 26.26
CA GLU A 123 8.27 0.99 27.32
C GLU A 123 9.35 -0.05 26.95
N GLY A 124 10.33 0.35 26.14
CA GLY A 124 11.41 -0.52 25.66
C GLY A 124 11.22 -1.03 24.22
N GLU A 125 10.23 -0.51 23.49
CA GLU A 125 10.10 -0.77 22.06
C GLU A 125 11.24 -0.12 21.28
N THR A 126 11.96 -0.91 20.49
CA THR A 126 13.06 -0.46 19.61
C THR A 126 12.70 -0.50 18.13
N ASP A 127 11.71 -1.33 17.77
CA ASP A 127 11.24 -1.47 16.39
C ASP A 127 10.32 -0.29 16.01
N PRO A 128 10.65 0.51 14.97
CA PRO A 128 9.82 1.60 14.50
C PRO A 128 8.38 1.19 14.17
N LEU A 129 8.17 -0.04 13.68
CA LEU A 129 6.83 -0.52 13.38
C LEU A 129 6.00 -0.76 14.65
N GLN A 130 6.59 -1.36 15.70
CA GLN A 130 5.90 -1.50 16.99
C GLN A 130 5.53 -0.15 17.58
N ILE A 131 6.43 0.83 17.50
CA ILE A 131 6.17 2.20 17.99
C ILE A 131 5.01 2.82 17.20
N ALA A 132 5.00 2.71 15.87
CA ALA A 132 3.89 3.21 15.04
C ALA A 132 2.56 2.51 15.36
N ILE A 133 2.58 1.20 15.65
CA ILE A 133 1.38 0.46 16.08
C ILE A 133 0.88 0.98 17.43
N LYS A 134 1.78 1.27 18.38
CA LYS A 134 1.43 1.86 19.67
C LYS A 134 0.80 3.25 19.51
N GLU A 135 1.41 4.10 18.68
CA GLU A 135 0.86 5.42 18.35
C GLU A 135 -0.52 5.34 17.68
N LEU A 136 -0.74 4.36 16.80
CA LEU A 136 -2.03 4.16 16.14
C LEU A 136 -3.12 3.74 17.14
N ARG A 137 -2.78 2.88 18.11
CA ARG A 137 -3.70 2.44 19.17
C ARG A 137 -4.07 3.57 20.13
N GLU A 138 -3.12 4.44 20.46
CA GLU A 138 -3.35 5.63 21.28
C GLU A 138 -3.95 6.81 20.49
N LYS A 139 -4.20 6.63 19.18
CA LYS A 139 -4.73 7.66 18.27
C LYS A 139 -3.88 8.93 18.20
N LYS A 140 -2.56 8.82 18.41
CA LYS A 140 -1.63 9.97 18.40
C LYS A 140 -0.89 10.17 17.08
N ILE A 141 -1.21 9.41 16.03
CA ILE A 141 -0.55 9.58 14.72
C ILE A 141 -0.99 10.91 14.07
N PRO A 142 -0.07 11.83 13.76
CA PRO A 142 -0.39 13.15 13.20
C PRO A 142 -0.54 13.09 11.67
N LEU A 143 -1.37 12.17 11.17
CA LEU A 143 -1.63 11.98 9.74
C LEU A 143 -3.14 12.11 9.43
N ILE A 144 -3.42 12.47 8.19
CA ILE A 144 -4.74 12.65 7.60
C ILE A 144 -4.82 11.73 6.39
N VAL A 145 -5.86 10.94 6.26
CA VAL A 145 -6.14 10.17 5.06
C VAL A 145 -6.94 11.01 4.09
N ARG A 146 -6.45 11.21 2.87
CA ARG A 146 -7.24 11.81 1.79
C ARG A 146 -7.80 10.74 0.87
N ARG A 147 -9.13 10.63 0.85
CA ARG A 147 -9.88 9.72 -0.01
C ARG A 147 -10.35 10.48 -1.23
N TYR A 148 -9.94 10.04 -2.41
CA TYR A 148 -10.39 10.61 -3.68
C TYR A 148 -11.58 9.83 -4.22
N MET A 149 -12.55 10.57 -4.72
CA MET A 149 -13.71 10.07 -5.43
C MET A 149 -13.39 10.00 -6.94
N PRO A 150 -14.10 9.18 -7.72
CA PRO A 150 -13.84 9.02 -9.17
C PRO A 150 -13.98 10.32 -9.99
N ASP A 151 -14.76 11.29 -9.50
CA ASP A 151 -14.95 12.62 -10.07
C ASP A 151 -13.82 13.61 -9.73
N GLY A 152 -12.86 13.17 -8.91
CA GLY A 152 -11.71 13.95 -8.44
C GLY A 152 -11.98 14.82 -7.21
N TRP A 153 -13.19 14.76 -6.62
CA TRP A 153 -13.43 15.33 -5.29
C TRP A 153 -12.72 14.51 -4.22
N TYR A 154 -12.47 15.11 -3.06
CA TYR A 154 -11.80 14.39 -1.98
C TYR A 154 -12.33 14.72 -0.59
N GLU A 155 -12.22 13.73 0.30
CA GLU A 155 -12.51 13.84 1.72
C GLU A 155 -11.22 13.68 2.51
N ASP A 156 -10.95 14.61 3.45
CA ASP A 156 -9.83 14.52 4.37
C ASP A 156 -10.31 13.93 5.70
N TRP A 157 -9.80 12.76 6.10
CA TRP A 157 -10.12 12.08 7.36
C TRP A 157 -8.92 12.08 8.31
N THR A 158 -9.05 12.48 9.57
CA THR A 158 -7.93 12.37 10.52
C THR A 158 -7.73 10.92 10.98
N CYS A 159 -6.49 10.51 11.29
CA CYS A 159 -6.27 9.16 11.82
C CYS A 159 -6.94 8.94 13.20
N GLU A 160 -7.16 10.03 13.95
CA GLU A 160 -7.81 10.01 15.26
C GLU A 160 -9.31 9.71 15.17
N GLU A 161 -10.00 10.27 14.16
CA GLU A 161 -11.44 10.12 14.00
C GLU A 161 -11.84 8.80 13.33
N LEU A 162 -10.93 8.18 12.57
CA LEU A 162 -11.19 6.88 11.94
C LEU A 162 -11.30 5.76 12.98
N LEU A 163 -12.36 4.97 12.87
CA LEU A 163 -12.60 3.78 13.70
C LEU A 163 -11.72 2.62 13.20
N GLN A 164 -11.17 1.84 14.14
CA GLN A 164 -10.21 0.75 13.84
C GLN A 164 -10.75 -0.62 14.25
#